data_AF-A0A7W8E5K3-F1
#
_entry.id   AF-A0A7W8E5K3-F1
#
_cell.length_a   1.000
_cell.length_b   1.000
_cell.length_c   1.000
_cell.angle_alpha   90.00
_cell.angle_beta   90.00
_cell.angle_gamma   90.00
#
_symmetry.space_group_name_H-M   'P 1'
#
loop_
_entity.id
_entity.type
_entity.pdbx_description
1 polymer ?
#
loop_
_entity_poly.entity_id
_entity_poly.type
_entity_poly.pdbx_seq_one_letter_code
_entity_poly.pdbx_strand_id
1 'polypeptide(L)'
;MDRTASAVWHGNLKEGNGTLSTQSGTLHEAQYSFGTRFENGVGTNPEELIAAAHAGCFTMALSGQLTSVELPPDSLETTATVTMEKTDDGPTVTKIHLVTRAKVPGIEKEKFCELAKKAKEGCPISRLLKAAEITLDAQLV
;
A
#
# COMPACT_ATOMS: atom_id res chain seq x y z
N MET A 1 3.64 -1.99 -20.22
CA MET A 1 4.18 -0.75 -19.62
C MET A 1 4.94 -1.21 -18.42
N ASP A 2 6.24 -0.93 -18.40
CA ASP A 2 7.14 -1.55 -17.43
C ASP A 2 7.68 -0.44 -16.54
N ARG A 3 7.72 -0.72 -15.23
CA ARG A 3 8.22 0.20 -14.20
C ARG A 3 9.31 -0.53 -13.42
N THR A 4 10.42 0.14 -13.15
CA THR A 4 11.57 -0.49 -12.49
C THR A 4 11.95 0.23 -11.20
N ALA A 5 12.53 -0.55 -10.29
CA ALA A 5 13.23 -0.09 -9.10
C ALA A 5 14.45 -1.01 -8.93
N SER A 6 15.46 -0.55 -8.21
CA SER A 6 16.69 -1.30 -7.96
C SER A 6 17.07 -1.26 -6.49
N ALA A 7 17.74 -2.31 -6.03
CA ALA A 7 18.31 -2.41 -4.71
C ALA A 7 19.82 -2.71 -4.80
N VAL A 8 20.60 -2.09 -3.93
CA VAL A 8 22.01 -2.45 -3.70
C VAL A 8 22.14 -2.89 -2.25
N TRP A 9 22.91 -3.95 -1.99
CA TRP A 9 23.18 -4.44 -0.63
C TRP A 9 24.67 -4.75 -0.46
N HIS A 10 25.22 -4.39 0.70
CA HIS A 10 26.61 -4.63 1.07
C HIS A 10 26.71 -5.35 2.41
N GLY A 11 27.54 -6.38 2.48
CA GLY A 11 27.83 -7.12 3.71
C GLY A 11 26.83 -8.24 4.02
N ASN A 12 26.87 -8.73 5.26
CA ASN A 12 25.99 -9.80 5.75
C ASN A 12 24.58 -9.26 6.08
N LEU A 13 23.65 -10.13 6.48
CA LEU A 13 22.27 -9.71 6.76
C LEU A 13 22.16 -8.75 7.95
N LYS A 14 22.86 -8.99 9.07
CA LYS A 14 22.66 -8.25 10.32
C LYS A 14 23.38 -6.91 10.35
N GLU A 15 24.61 -6.88 9.85
CA GLU A 15 25.50 -5.70 9.89
C GLU A 15 25.55 -4.99 8.54
N GLY A 16 24.99 -5.61 7.49
CA GLY A 16 24.93 -5.02 6.17
C GLY A 16 23.93 -3.88 6.08
N ASN A 17 24.06 -3.15 4.99
CA ASN A 17 23.18 -2.07 4.62
C ASN A 17 22.90 -2.11 3.13
N GLY A 18 21.84 -1.42 2.74
CA GLY A 18 21.51 -1.28 1.34
C GLY A 18 20.81 0.01 1.04
N THR A 19 20.58 0.21 -0.25
CA THR A 19 19.85 1.36 -0.78
C THR A 19 18.80 0.91 -1.78
N LEU A 20 17.69 1.63 -1.84
CA LEU A 20 16.61 1.45 -2.81
C LEU A 20 16.49 2.69 -3.72
N SER A 21 16.33 2.46 -5.01
CA SER A 21 16.10 3.52 -6.01
C SER A 21 14.93 3.18 -6.93
N THR A 22 14.19 4.19 -7.36
CA THR A 22 13.04 4.05 -8.27
C THR A 22 13.34 4.71 -9.61
N GLN A 23 12.79 4.19 -10.72
CA GLN A 23 12.98 4.76 -12.07
C GLN A 23 12.62 6.25 -12.16
N SER A 24 11.64 6.73 -11.39
CA SER A 24 11.24 8.13 -11.35
C SER A 24 12.21 9.04 -10.60
N GLY A 25 13.14 8.47 -9.83
CA GLY A 25 14.01 9.21 -8.90
C GLY A 25 13.31 9.65 -7.61
N THR A 26 12.05 9.27 -7.36
CA THR A 26 11.32 9.62 -6.13
C THR A 26 12.01 9.04 -4.90
N LEU A 27 12.40 7.77 -4.97
CA LEU A 27 13.44 7.20 -4.11
C LEU A 27 14.76 7.22 -4.88
N HIS A 28 15.77 7.84 -4.26
CA HIS A 28 17.14 7.88 -4.75
C HIS A 28 18.07 7.47 -3.61
N GLU A 29 18.70 6.31 -3.78
CA GLU A 29 19.60 5.70 -2.78
C GLU A 29 19.03 5.68 -1.35
N ALA A 30 17.72 5.45 -1.22
CA ALA A 30 17.03 5.45 0.07
C ALA A 30 17.54 4.28 0.94
N GLN A 31 18.08 4.60 2.12
CA GLN A 31 18.73 3.61 2.98
C GLN A 31 17.73 2.60 3.57
N TYR A 32 18.11 1.32 3.55
CA TYR A 32 17.42 0.25 4.27
C TYR A 32 18.44 -0.74 4.87
N SER A 33 18.09 -1.37 5.98
CA SER A 33 18.94 -2.35 6.67
C SER A 33 18.09 -3.39 7.40
N PHE A 34 18.73 -4.34 8.07
CA PHE A 34 18.02 -5.24 8.98
C PHE A 34 17.32 -4.47 10.10
N GLY A 35 17.99 -3.47 10.67
CA GLY A 35 17.44 -2.63 11.73
C GLY A 35 16.26 -1.76 11.28
N THR A 36 16.23 -1.27 10.03
CA THR A 36 15.07 -0.50 9.53
C THR A 36 13.89 -1.40 9.16
N ARG A 37 14.13 -2.71 8.94
CA ARG A 37 13.10 -3.65 8.48
C ARG A 37 12.51 -4.50 9.60
N PHE A 38 13.32 -4.93 10.56
CA PHE A 38 12.92 -5.83 11.64
C PHE A 38 13.00 -5.19 13.03
N GLU A 39 13.53 -3.98 13.14
CA GLU A 39 13.60 -3.19 14.36
C GLU A 39 13.01 -1.78 14.10
N ASN A 40 13.26 -0.82 15.01
CA ASN A 40 12.74 0.54 14.89
C ASN A 40 13.79 1.52 14.33
N GLY A 41 14.65 1.06 13.42
CA GLY A 41 15.66 1.90 12.77
C GLY A 41 15.05 2.94 11.83
N VAL A 42 15.72 4.08 11.66
CA VAL A 42 15.30 5.13 10.71
C VAL A 42 15.80 4.79 9.31
N GLY A 43 14.88 4.64 8.36
CA GLY A 43 15.12 4.34 6.95
C GLY A 43 13.89 3.69 6.31
N THR A 44 13.95 3.39 5.02
CA THR A 44 12.84 2.70 4.34
C THR A 44 12.89 1.19 4.59
N ASN A 45 11.83 0.49 4.19
CA ASN A 45 11.75 -0.96 4.18
C ASN A 45 10.79 -1.44 3.06
N PRO A 46 10.91 -2.68 2.58
CA PRO A 46 10.00 -3.19 1.54
C PRO A 46 8.52 -3.12 1.91
N GLU A 47 8.18 -3.30 3.18
CA GLU A 47 6.79 -3.34 3.66
C GLU A 47 6.08 -1.99 3.54
N GLU A 48 6.74 -0.87 3.88
CA GLU A 48 6.17 0.47 3.67
C GLU A 48 6.03 0.84 2.19
N LEU A 49 6.88 0.30 1.31
CA LEU A 49 6.76 0.52 -0.14
C LEU A 49 5.57 -0.24 -0.72
N ILE A 50 5.31 -1.46 -0.22
CA ILE A 50 4.08 -2.21 -0.52
C ILE A 50 2.86 -1.45 0.02
N ALA A 51 2.93 -0.92 1.24
CA ALA A 51 1.87 -0.10 1.81
C ALA A 51 1.56 1.12 0.93
N ALA A 52 2.59 1.88 0.54
CA ALA A 52 2.44 3.05 -0.32
C ALA A 52 1.83 2.69 -1.70
N ALA A 53 2.32 1.61 -2.32
CA ALA A 53 1.78 1.13 -3.59
C ALA A 53 0.31 0.72 -3.47
N HIS A 54 -0.06 0.02 -2.39
CA HIS A 54 -1.43 -0.47 -2.20
C HIS A 54 -2.39 0.65 -1.87
N ALA A 55 -2.02 1.57 -0.96
CA ALA A 55 -2.80 2.76 -0.65
C ALA A 55 -3.08 3.57 -1.91
N GLY A 56 -2.05 3.96 -2.65
CA GLY A 56 -2.21 4.77 -3.87
C GLY A 56 -3.06 4.08 -4.94
N CYS A 57 -2.85 2.77 -5.16
CA CYS A 57 -3.62 2.01 -6.14
C CYS A 57 -5.10 1.89 -5.75
N PHE A 58 -5.39 1.62 -4.47
CA PHE A 58 -6.76 1.55 -3.97
C PHE A 58 -7.45 2.92 -4.08
N THR A 59 -6.82 3.99 -3.62
CA THR A 59 -7.39 5.35 -3.64
C THR A 59 -7.74 5.78 -5.06
N MET A 60 -6.85 5.54 -6.03
CA MET A 60 -7.11 5.84 -7.44
C MET A 60 -8.24 4.98 -8.02
N ALA A 61 -8.30 3.70 -7.66
CA ALA A 61 -9.39 2.82 -8.10
C ALA A 61 -10.74 3.25 -7.50
N LEU A 62 -10.79 3.67 -6.23
CA LEU A 62 -11.99 4.19 -5.59
C LEU A 62 -12.47 5.47 -6.27
N SER A 63 -11.56 6.42 -6.57
CA SER A 63 -11.88 7.61 -7.36
C SER A 63 -12.52 7.24 -8.72
N GLY A 64 -11.98 6.23 -9.41
CA GLY A 64 -12.55 5.72 -10.65
C GLY A 64 -13.96 5.11 -10.49
N GLN A 65 -14.18 4.31 -9.44
CA GLN A 65 -15.50 3.75 -9.13
C GLN A 65 -16.54 4.84 -8.85
N LEU A 66 -16.17 5.86 -8.07
CA LEU A 66 -17.01 7.01 -7.73
C LEU A 66 -17.34 7.87 -8.96
N THR A 67 -16.33 8.15 -9.78
CA THR A 67 -16.51 8.92 -11.02
C THR A 67 -17.40 8.19 -12.03
N SER A 68 -17.37 6.84 -12.05
CA SER A 68 -18.21 6.04 -12.96
C SER A 68 -19.71 6.12 -12.67
N VAL A 69 -20.09 6.65 -11.49
CA VAL A 69 -21.48 6.93 -11.11
C VAL A 69 -21.75 8.43 -10.98
N GLU A 70 -20.93 9.27 -11.64
CA GLU A 70 -21.07 10.73 -11.69
C GLU A 70 -20.98 11.43 -10.32
N LEU A 71 -20.32 10.78 -9.35
CA LEU A 71 -20.10 11.32 -8.00
C LEU A 71 -18.59 11.40 -7.68
N PRO A 72 -17.81 12.26 -8.36
CA PRO A 72 -16.39 12.39 -8.08
C PRO A 72 -16.16 12.82 -6.62
N PRO A 73 -15.16 12.24 -5.92
CA PRO A 73 -14.84 12.65 -4.56
C PRO A 73 -14.19 14.05 -4.52
N ASP A 74 -14.48 14.82 -3.47
CA ASP A 74 -13.71 16.02 -3.12
C ASP A 74 -12.32 15.63 -2.60
N SER A 75 -12.25 14.60 -1.75
CA SER A 75 -11.00 14.05 -1.23
C SER A 75 -11.13 12.56 -0.89
N LEU A 76 -10.03 11.84 -1.07
CA LEU A 76 -9.85 10.46 -0.61
C LEU A 76 -8.49 10.33 0.05
N GLU A 77 -8.49 9.94 1.31
CA GLU A 77 -7.27 9.73 2.10
C GLU A 77 -7.23 8.27 2.53
N THR A 78 -6.22 7.52 2.11
CA THR A 78 -6.06 6.11 2.45
C THR A 78 -4.72 5.87 3.12
N THR A 79 -4.74 5.23 4.28
CA THR A 79 -3.57 4.64 4.92
C THR A 79 -3.61 3.12 4.71
N ALA A 80 -2.48 2.53 4.32
CA ALA A 80 -2.31 1.08 4.31
C ALA A 80 -1.35 0.67 5.42
N THR A 81 -1.75 -0.31 6.22
CA THR A 81 -0.89 -0.95 7.21
C THR A 81 -0.56 -2.34 6.74
N VAL A 82 0.73 -2.63 6.50
CA VAL A 82 1.22 -3.96 6.15
C VAL A 82 1.70 -4.65 7.44
N THR A 83 1.25 -5.87 7.68
CA THR A 83 1.64 -6.69 8.82
C THR A 83 2.50 -7.85 8.35
N MET A 84 3.69 -7.94 8.92
CA MET A 84 4.61 -9.07 8.73
C MET A 84 4.72 -9.86 10.03
N GLU A 85 4.53 -11.16 9.95
CA GLU A 85 4.57 -12.09 11.08
C GLU A 85 5.56 -13.22 10.78
N LYS A 86 6.02 -13.91 11.83
CA LYS A 86 6.80 -15.14 11.67
C LYS A 86 5.85 -16.33 11.61
N THR A 87 5.81 -17.00 10.46
CA THR A 87 5.05 -18.24 10.25
C THR A 87 6.01 -19.44 10.18
N ASP A 88 5.48 -20.64 9.93
CA ASP A 88 6.29 -21.84 9.69
C ASP A 88 7.18 -21.71 8.44
N ASP A 89 6.81 -20.85 7.49
CA ASP A 89 7.58 -20.53 6.27
C ASP A 89 8.60 -19.40 6.49
N GLY A 90 8.68 -18.84 7.72
CA GLY A 90 9.52 -17.70 8.07
C GLY A 90 8.79 -16.35 8.05
N PRO A 91 9.53 -15.22 7.98
CA PRO A 91 8.91 -13.89 7.91
C PRO A 91 7.98 -13.76 6.69
N THR A 92 6.70 -13.51 6.95
CA THR A 92 5.63 -13.54 5.97
C THR A 92 4.75 -12.31 6.11
N VAL A 93 4.43 -11.63 5.01
CA VAL A 93 3.40 -10.59 5.00
C VAL A 93 2.04 -11.27 5.03
N THR A 94 1.33 -11.18 6.16
CA THR A 94 0.08 -11.92 6.39
C THR A 94 -1.15 -11.06 6.16
N LYS A 95 -1.05 -9.75 6.36
CA LYS A 95 -2.20 -8.84 6.30
C LYS A 95 -1.85 -7.47 5.74
N ILE A 96 -2.81 -6.90 5.02
CA ILE A 96 -2.84 -5.48 4.68
C ILE A 96 -4.19 -4.88 5.10
N HIS A 97 -4.15 -3.86 5.93
CA HIS A 97 -5.34 -3.14 6.39
C HIS A 97 -5.41 -1.75 5.75
N LEU A 98 -6.45 -1.50 4.97
CA LEU A 98 -6.71 -0.20 4.35
C LEU A 98 -7.70 0.58 5.22
N VAL A 99 -7.34 1.81 5.59
CA VAL A 99 -8.22 2.76 6.27
C VAL A 99 -8.42 3.95 5.35
N THR A 100 -9.67 4.26 5.00
CA THR A 100 -10.01 5.35 4.08
C THR A 100 -10.99 6.33 4.70
N ARG A 101 -10.71 7.62 4.55
CA ARG A 101 -11.61 8.74 4.84
C ARG A 101 -11.92 9.46 3.54
N ALA A 102 -13.20 9.61 3.21
CA ALA A 102 -13.65 10.06 1.91
C ALA A 102 -14.68 11.18 2.03
N LYS A 103 -14.43 12.31 1.38
CA LYS A 103 -15.42 13.37 1.23
C LYS A 103 -16.02 13.26 -0.16
N VAL A 104 -17.29 12.87 -0.23
CA VAL A 104 -18.00 12.62 -1.51
C VAL A 104 -19.39 13.23 -1.44
N PRO A 105 -19.58 14.46 -1.96
CA PRO A 105 -20.89 15.11 -1.95
C PRO A 105 -21.95 14.29 -2.69
N GLY A 106 -23.11 14.08 -2.07
CA GLY A 106 -24.28 13.46 -2.71
C GLY A 106 -24.27 11.93 -2.81
N ILE A 107 -23.29 11.23 -2.24
CA ILE A 107 -23.30 9.76 -2.18
C ILE A 107 -23.97 9.24 -0.91
N GLU A 108 -24.79 8.19 -1.06
CA GLU A 108 -25.30 7.41 0.06
C GLU A 108 -24.24 6.45 0.62
N LYS A 109 -24.25 6.23 1.93
CA LYS A 109 -23.24 5.41 2.62
C LYS A 109 -23.15 4.00 2.07
N GLU A 110 -24.29 3.35 1.82
CA GLU A 110 -24.36 1.99 1.29
C GLU A 110 -23.73 1.91 -0.10
N LYS A 111 -23.98 2.92 -0.95
CA LYS A 111 -23.40 2.98 -2.29
C LYS A 111 -21.90 3.21 -2.23
N PHE A 112 -21.44 4.09 -1.36
CA PHE A 112 -20.02 4.30 -1.10
C PHE A 112 -19.32 2.99 -0.68
N CYS A 113 -19.89 2.26 0.29
CA CYS A 113 -19.37 0.99 0.76
C CYS A 113 -19.29 -0.06 -0.37
N GLU A 114 -20.30 -0.14 -1.24
CA GLU A 114 -20.32 -1.02 -2.41
C GLU A 114 -19.15 -0.70 -3.37
N LEU A 115 -18.96 0.58 -3.71
CA LEU A 115 -17.90 1.04 -4.61
C LEU A 115 -16.50 0.87 -3.99
N ALA A 116 -16.36 1.13 -2.70
CA ALA A 116 -15.13 0.90 -1.96
C ALA A 116 -14.73 -0.58 -1.93
N LYS A 117 -15.69 -1.49 -1.76
CA LYS A 117 -15.45 -2.94 -1.86
C LYS A 117 -15.00 -3.33 -3.28
N LYS A 118 -15.67 -2.82 -4.31
CA LYS A 118 -15.28 -3.04 -5.72
C LYS A 118 -13.86 -2.55 -5.99
N ALA A 119 -13.48 -1.38 -5.48
CA ALA A 119 -12.12 -0.87 -5.59
C ALA A 119 -11.10 -1.76 -4.85
N LYS A 120 -11.43 -2.22 -3.63
CA LYS A 120 -10.60 -3.12 -2.83
C LYS A 120 -10.28 -4.42 -3.57
N GLU A 121 -11.27 -5.03 -4.20
CA GLU A 121 -11.12 -6.31 -4.91
C GLU A 121 -10.53 -6.11 -6.31
N GLY A 122 -10.81 -4.96 -6.92
CA GLY A 122 -10.55 -4.69 -8.32
C GLY A 122 -9.25 -3.95 -8.62
N CYS A 123 -8.60 -3.26 -7.68
CA CYS A 123 -7.39 -2.50 -8.02
C CYS A 123 -6.21 -3.44 -8.38
N PRO A 124 -5.34 -3.08 -9.36
CA PRO A 124 -4.24 -3.95 -9.79
C PRO A 124 -3.35 -4.48 -8.66
N ILE A 125 -3.02 -3.66 -7.67
CA ILE A 125 -2.18 -4.07 -6.53
C ILE A 125 -2.90 -5.05 -5.61
N SER A 126 -4.21 -4.87 -5.33
CA SER A 126 -4.98 -5.88 -4.62
C SER A 126 -5.04 -7.22 -5.35
N ARG A 127 -5.15 -7.21 -6.69
CA ARG A 127 -5.15 -8.45 -7.49
C ARG A 127 -3.81 -9.17 -7.44
N LEU A 128 -2.71 -8.44 -7.26
CA LEU A 128 -1.35 -8.98 -7.10
C LEU A 128 -1.14 -9.56 -5.70
N LEU A 129 -1.56 -8.85 -4.65
CA LEU A 129 -1.27 -9.15 -3.25
C LEU A 129 -2.22 -10.20 -2.61
N LYS A 130 -2.67 -11.20 -3.38
CA LYS A 130 -3.65 -12.21 -2.94
C LYS A 130 -3.14 -13.16 -1.85
N ALA A 131 -1.84 -13.21 -1.60
CA ALA A 131 -1.24 -14.06 -0.57
C ALA A 131 -1.48 -13.53 0.86
N ALA A 132 -1.81 -12.24 1.01
CA ALA A 132 -2.12 -11.61 2.30
C ALA A 132 -3.62 -11.34 2.43
N GLU A 133 -4.14 -11.33 3.66
CA GLU A 133 -5.51 -10.90 3.94
C GLU A 133 -5.63 -9.39 3.73
N ILE A 134 -6.51 -8.97 2.82
CA ILE A 134 -6.78 -7.53 2.55
C ILE A 134 -8.11 -7.12 3.18
N THR A 135 -8.03 -6.27 4.20
CA THR A 135 -9.18 -5.71 4.93
C THR A 135 -9.35 -4.21 4.66
N LEU A 136 -10.57 -3.70 4.83
CA LEU A 136 -10.90 -2.30 4.53
C LEU A 136 -11.84 -1.72 5.60
N ASP A 137 -11.45 -0.58 6.18
CA ASP A 137 -12.31 0.36 6.90
C ASP A 137 -12.45 1.63 6.05
N ALA A 138 -13.61 1.84 5.42
CA ALA A 138 -13.88 3.01 4.60
C ALA A 138 -15.05 3.81 5.17
N GLN A 139 -14.85 5.11 5.37
CA GLN A 139 -15.83 6.00 6.00
C GLN A 139 -15.96 7.31 5.21
N LEU A 140 -17.19 7.80 5.11
CA LEU A 140 -17.47 9.16 4.65
C LEU A 140 -17.15 10.15 5.78
N VAL A 141 -16.64 11.33 5.44
CA VAL A 141 -16.30 12.42 6.38
C VAL A 141 -16.92 13.75 5.98
#